data_AF-L2FRD6-F1
#
_entry.id   AF-L2FRD6-F1
#
_cell.length_a   1.000
_cell.length_b   1.000
_cell.length_c   1.000
_cell.angle_alpha   90.00
_cell.angle_beta   90.00
_cell.angle_gamma   90.00
#
_symmetry.space_group_name_H-M   'P 1'
#
loop_
_entity.id
_entity.type
_entity.pdbx_description
1 polymer ?
#
loop_
_entity_poly.entity_id
_entity_poly.type
_entity_poly.pdbx_seq_one_letter_code
_entity_poly.pdbx_strand_id
1 'polypeptide(L)'
;MVTRFRPDTHITGAFDDKKGLFAHLSGRLPDSKNYFLAIRIEGVFKNVTVRTAGGQSKPGESMREVGANQASHTFREPVRGTVIGFRSPEYTQGISVPGDHMHFITEDRTQGGHILALGTEGEVEISAALISQWRVELPTNDQEFKKAGLVVDAEGINKVEG
;
A
#
# COMPACT_ATOMS: atom_id res chain seq x y z
N MET A 1 -4.97 -0.77 7.03
CA MET A 1 -5.78 -2.00 6.82
C MET A 1 -5.02 -3.19 7.39
N VAL A 2 -5.71 -4.19 7.96
CA VAL A 2 -5.09 -5.42 8.48
C VAL A 2 -5.97 -6.62 8.17
N THR A 3 -5.37 -7.81 8.06
CA THR A 3 -6.10 -9.08 7.90
C THR A 3 -5.32 -10.23 8.53
N ARG A 4 -6.00 -11.34 8.85
CA ARG A 4 -5.33 -12.62 9.14
C ARG A 4 -4.93 -13.26 7.82
N PHE A 5 -3.72 -12.94 7.37
CA PHE A 5 -3.25 -13.37 6.06
C PHE A 5 -3.18 -14.89 5.94
N ARG A 6 -3.93 -15.45 4.99
CA ARG A 6 -3.97 -16.87 4.63
C ARG A 6 -4.02 -16.93 3.10
N PRO A 7 -2.86 -17.01 2.41
CA PRO A 7 -2.85 -17.00 0.97
C PRO A 7 -3.50 -18.27 0.42
N ASP A 8 -4.31 -18.09 -0.62
CA ASP A 8 -4.90 -19.15 -1.43
C ASP A 8 -4.29 -19.18 -2.84
N THR A 9 -3.48 -18.16 -3.16
CA THR A 9 -2.82 -17.99 -4.44
C THR A 9 -1.32 -17.80 -4.22
N HIS A 10 -0.53 -18.55 -4.99
CA HIS A 10 0.92 -18.42 -5.07
C HIS A 10 1.35 -18.33 -6.52
N ILE A 11 2.04 -17.26 -6.88
CA ILE A 11 2.55 -16.99 -8.22
C ILE A 11 3.96 -16.40 -8.11
N THR A 12 4.73 -16.49 -9.18
CA THR A 12 6.01 -15.80 -9.29
C THR A 12 5.97 -14.77 -10.41
N GLY A 13 6.81 -13.74 -10.31
CA GLY A 13 6.88 -12.71 -11.33
C GLY A 13 8.13 -11.85 -11.24
N ALA A 14 8.39 -11.13 -12.33
CA ALA A 14 9.38 -10.06 -12.38
C ALA A 14 8.74 -8.84 -13.06
N PHE A 15 9.04 -7.64 -12.56
CA PHE A 15 8.48 -6.39 -13.05
C PHE A 15 9.41 -5.22 -12.74
N ASP A 16 9.51 -4.26 -13.66
CA ASP A 16 10.44 -3.14 -13.50
C ASP A 16 9.86 -1.96 -12.70
N ASP A 17 8.53 -1.88 -12.58
CA ASP A 17 7.83 -0.78 -11.91
C ASP A 17 6.48 -1.20 -11.26
N LYS A 18 5.83 -0.26 -10.57
CA LYS A 18 4.48 -0.43 -9.98
C LYS A 18 3.43 -0.81 -11.03
N LYS A 19 3.54 -0.31 -12.27
CA LYS A 19 2.59 -0.61 -13.35
C LYS A 19 2.74 -2.05 -13.82
N GLY A 20 3.97 -2.57 -13.87
CA GLY A 20 4.30 -3.95 -14.14
C GLY A 20 3.74 -4.88 -13.07
N LEU A 21 3.92 -4.55 -11.78
CA LEU A 21 3.27 -5.26 -10.67
C LEU A 21 1.74 -5.29 -10.86
N PHE A 22 1.14 -4.12 -11.13
CA PHE A 22 -0.31 -4.01 -11.30
C PHE A 22 -0.82 -4.92 -12.43
N ALA A 23 -0.16 -4.87 -13.60
CA ALA A 23 -0.50 -5.67 -14.76
C ALA A 23 -0.30 -7.17 -14.51
N HIS A 24 0.79 -7.55 -13.84
CA HIS A 24 1.08 -8.94 -13.49
C HIS A 24 -0.02 -9.53 -12.60
N LEU A 25 -0.37 -8.85 -11.50
CA LEU A 25 -1.44 -9.27 -10.59
C LEU A 25 -2.79 -9.34 -11.31
N SER A 26 -3.11 -8.33 -12.13
CA SER A 26 -4.40 -8.30 -12.85
C SER A 26 -4.51 -9.40 -13.91
N GLY A 27 -3.41 -9.75 -14.56
CA GLY A 27 -3.38 -10.86 -15.52
C GLY A 27 -3.49 -12.23 -14.86
N ARG A 28 -2.95 -12.39 -13.64
CA ARG A 28 -2.99 -13.65 -12.89
C ARG A 28 -4.27 -13.84 -12.07
N LEU A 29 -4.91 -12.75 -11.66
CA LEU A 29 -6.12 -12.72 -10.85
C LEU A 29 -7.21 -11.84 -11.49
N PRO A 30 -7.69 -12.17 -12.71
CA PRO A 30 -8.59 -11.29 -13.47
C PRO A 30 -9.94 -11.04 -12.79
N ASP A 31 -10.46 -12.02 -12.03
CA ASP A 31 -11.76 -11.93 -11.36
C ASP A 31 -11.73 -11.20 -10.01
N SER A 32 -10.58 -10.63 -9.64
CA SER A 32 -10.38 -9.98 -8.34
C SER A 32 -10.74 -8.48 -8.29
N LYS A 33 -11.08 -7.86 -9.43
CA LYS A 33 -11.22 -6.40 -9.56
C LYS A 33 -12.17 -5.76 -8.55
N ASN A 34 -13.24 -6.48 -8.17
CA ASN A 34 -14.26 -6.00 -7.24
C ASN A 34 -14.10 -6.56 -5.83
N TYR A 35 -12.97 -7.19 -5.53
CA TYR A 35 -12.64 -7.72 -4.22
C TYR A 35 -11.39 -7.05 -3.67
N PHE A 36 -11.28 -6.99 -2.35
CA PHE A 36 -10.00 -6.67 -1.75
C PHE A 36 -9.05 -7.86 -1.92
N LEU A 37 -7.78 -7.58 -2.20
CA LEU A 37 -6.72 -8.59 -2.14
C LEU A 37 -5.71 -8.18 -1.06
N ALA A 38 -5.33 -9.11 -0.20
CA ALA A 38 -4.10 -8.97 0.58
C ALA A 38 -2.95 -9.59 -0.20
N ILE A 39 -1.80 -8.90 -0.25
CA ILE A 39 -0.66 -9.28 -1.07
C ILE A 39 0.60 -9.24 -0.22
N ARG A 40 1.44 -10.27 -0.35
CA ARG A 40 2.79 -10.36 0.20
C ARG A 40 3.73 -10.76 -0.94
N ILE A 41 4.82 -10.03 -1.10
CA ILE A 41 5.85 -10.28 -2.10
C ILE A 41 7.20 -10.38 -1.42
N GLU A 42 7.95 -11.43 -1.68
CA GLU A 42 9.26 -11.69 -1.09
C GLU A 42 10.31 -11.91 -2.15
N GLY A 43 11.45 -11.25 -2.00
CA GLY A 43 12.55 -11.37 -2.96
C GLY A 43 13.52 -10.20 -2.87
N VAL A 44 14.21 -9.95 -3.98
CA VAL A 44 15.16 -8.85 -4.13
C VAL A 44 14.55 -7.79 -5.04
N PHE A 45 14.66 -6.54 -4.63
CA PHE A 45 14.05 -5.41 -5.30
C PHE A 45 15.10 -4.36 -5.67
N LYS A 46 14.89 -3.70 -6.80
CA LYS A 46 15.69 -2.57 -7.30
C LYS A 46 14.81 -1.34 -7.43
N ASN A 47 15.41 -0.15 -7.54
CA ASN A 47 14.68 1.11 -7.72
C ASN A 47 13.58 1.32 -6.68
N VAL A 48 13.81 0.85 -5.44
CA VAL A 48 12.84 0.97 -4.36
C VAL A 48 12.93 2.38 -3.81
N THR A 49 11.84 3.13 -3.94
CA THR A 49 11.65 4.42 -3.26
C THR A 49 10.50 4.27 -2.29
N VAL A 50 10.78 4.49 -1.02
CA VAL A 50 9.77 4.52 0.04
C VAL A 50 9.65 5.92 0.62
N ARG A 51 8.49 6.22 1.20
CA ARG A 51 8.31 7.38 2.06
C ARG A 51 7.86 6.97 3.45
N THR A 52 8.19 7.83 4.40
CA THR A 52 7.61 7.84 5.74
C THR A 52 6.92 9.18 5.93
N ALA A 53 5.63 9.14 6.26
CA ALA A 53 4.89 10.37 6.57
C ALA A 53 5.54 11.08 7.75
N GLY A 54 5.55 12.41 7.71
CA GLY A 54 5.94 13.21 8.86
C GLY A 54 5.01 12.94 10.04
N GLY A 55 5.50 13.17 11.27
CA GLY A 55 4.61 13.35 12.40
C GLY A 55 3.83 14.67 12.24
N GLN A 56 2.63 14.74 12.79
CA GLN A 56 1.93 16.02 12.92
C GLN A 56 2.74 16.95 13.82
N SER A 57 2.89 18.20 13.40
CA SER A 57 3.60 19.24 14.15
C SER A 57 2.65 20.06 15.05
N LYS A 58 1.36 20.07 14.71
CA LYS A 58 0.29 20.76 15.42
C LYS A 58 -1.01 19.94 15.37
N PRO A 59 -1.90 20.05 16.38
CA PRO A 59 -3.21 19.40 16.32
C PRO A 59 -4.01 19.84 15.08
N GLY A 60 -4.65 18.90 14.42
CA GLY A 60 -5.52 19.16 13.26
C GLY A 60 -4.79 19.46 11.94
N GLU A 61 -3.47 19.26 11.86
CA GLU A 61 -2.74 19.35 10.59
C GLU A 61 -3.28 18.32 9.59
N SER A 62 -3.65 18.77 8.40
CA SER A 62 -4.26 17.92 7.37
C SER A 62 -3.25 16.91 6.81
N MET A 63 -3.74 15.78 6.28
CA MET A 63 -2.87 14.78 5.64
C MET A 63 -2.05 15.35 4.48
N ARG A 64 -2.57 16.36 3.78
CA ARG A 64 -1.85 17.07 2.73
C ARG A 64 -0.68 17.89 3.28
N GLU A 65 -0.88 18.58 4.40
CA GLU A 65 0.19 19.32 5.09
C GLU A 65 1.23 18.34 5.66
N VAL A 66 0.80 17.25 6.31
CA VAL A 66 1.70 16.20 6.82
C VAL A 66 2.51 15.56 5.70
N GLY A 67 1.88 15.26 4.57
CA GLY A 67 2.53 14.69 3.39
C GLY A 67 3.57 15.63 2.76
N ALA A 68 3.42 16.95 2.89
CA ALA A 68 4.42 17.90 2.40
C ALA A 68 5.75 17.81 3.16
N ASN A 69 5.73 17.33 4.39
CA ASN A 69 6.91 17.14 5.24
C ASN A 69 7.40 15.68 5.29
N GLN A 70 6.97 14.84 4.34
CA GLN A 70 7.38 13.44 4.28
C GLN A 70 8.87 13.28 3.97
N ALA A 71 9.49 12.26 4.55
CA ALA A 71 10.85 11.86 4.19
C ALA A 71 10.78 10.73 3.17
N SER A 72 11.46 10.90 2.02
CA SER A 72 11.63 9.83 1.03
C SER A 72 13.03 9.25 1.09
N HIS A 73 13.13 7.94 0.93
CA HIS A 73 14.39 7.22 0.82
C HIS A 73 14.37 6.34 -0.43
N THR A 74 15.44 6.40 -1.23
CA THR A 74 15.65 5.52 -2.37
C THR A 74 16.83 4.60 -2.10
N PHE A 75 16.58 3.30 -2.12
CA PHE A 75 17.61 2.28 -2.05
C PHE A 75 18.41 2.30 -3.36
N ARG A 76 19.70 2.63 -3.27
CA ARG A 76 20.58 2.79 -4.45
C ARG A 76 21.01 1.46 -5.06
N GLU A 77 21.13 0.43 -4.23
CA GLU A 77 21.50 -0.93 -4.62
C GLU A 77 20.31 -1.87 -4.45
N PRO A 78 20.28 -3.01 -5.18
CA PRO A 78 19.28 -4.04 -4.96
C PRO A 78 19.22 -4.49 -3.50
N VAL A 79 18.00 -4.58 -2.96
CA VAL A 79 17.74 -4.85 -1.54
C VAL A 79 16.76 -6.00 -1.38
N ARG A 80 17.10 -6.95 -0.50
CA ARG A 80 16.22 -8.06 -0.12
C ARG A 80 15.21 -7.59 0.93
N GLY A 81 13.95 -7.98 0.77
CA GLY A 81 12.92 -7.63 1.74
C GLY A 81 11.56 -8.20 1.42
N THR A 82 10.55 -7.58 2.01
CA THR A 82 9.15 -7.97 1.90
C THR A 82 8.31 -6.76 1.53
N VAL A 83 7.51 -6.88 0.47
CA VAL A 83 6.39 -5.97 0.19
C VAL A 83 5.12 -6.57 0.79
N ILE A 84 4.35 -5.76 1.51
CA ILE A 84 3.04 -6.14 2.04
C ILE A 84 2.04 -5.02 1.76
N GLY A 85 0.81 -5.39 1.45
CA GLY A 85 -0.23 -4.39 1.24
C GLY A 85 -1.53 -4.99 0.76
N PHE A 86 -2.36 -4.11 0.22
CA PHE A 86 -3.69 -4.45 -0.25
C PHE A 86 -3.97 -3.84 -1.61
N ARG A 87 -4.70 -4.58 -2.44
CA ARG A 87 -5.42 -4.01 -3.57
C ARG A 87 -6.85 -3.73 -3.15
N SER A 88 -7.31 -2.48 -3.28
CA SER A 88 -8.69 -2.10 -2.96
C SER A 88 -9.51 -1.86 -4.24
N PRO A 89 -10.80 -2.25 -4.26
CA PRO A 89 -11.70 -1.93 -5.38
C PRO A 89 -11.97 -0.43 -5.54
N GLU A 90 -12.20 0.01 -6.76
CA GLU A 90 -12.53 1.42 -7.10
C GLU A 90 -13.71 1.98 -6.31
N TYR A 91 -14.75 1.18 -6.08
CA TYR A 91 -15.96 1.62 -5.36
C TYR A 91 -15.72 1.94 -3.87
N THR A 92 -14.51 1.72 -3.36
CA THR A 92 -14.15 1.94 -1.95
C THR A 92 -13.41 3.26 -1.69
N GLN A 93 -13.26 4.11 -2.72
CA GLN A 93 -12.65 5.43 -2.62
C GLN A 93 -13.19 6.23 -1.43
N GLY A 94 -12.29 6.80 -0.63
CA GLY A 94 -12.63 7.64 0.52
C GLY A 94 -12.79 6.86 1.83
N ILE A 95 -13.05 5.55 1.77
CA ILE A 95 -12.96 4.66 2.93
C ILE A 95 -11.63 3.88 2.89
N SER A 96 -11.15 3.55 1.69
CA SER A 96 -9.83 3.00 1.40
C SER A 96 -9.12 3.83 0.31
N VAL A 97 -7.95 3.35 -0.10
CA VAL A 97 -7.19 3.81 -1.27
C VAL A 97 -7.34 2.77 -2.38
N PRO A 98 -8.10 3.06 -3.46
CA PRO A 98 -8.23 2.18 -4.62
C PRO A 98 -6.89 1.84 -5.29
N GLY A 99 -6.83 0.64 -5.86
CA GLY A 99 -5.60 0.11 -6.46
C GLY A 99 -4.63 -0.45 -5.42
N ASP A 100 -3.36 -0.57 -5.82
CA ASP A 100 -2.30 -1.20 -5.01
C ASP A 100 -1.72 -0.20 -4.00
N HIS A 101 -2.08 -0.39 -2.73
CA HIS A 101 -1.50 0.33 -1.60
C HIS A 101 -0.51 -0.60 -0.87
N MET A 102 0.79 -0.33 -1.05
CA MET A 102 1.86 -1.26 -0.68
C MET A 102 2.94 -0.59 0.16
N HIS A 103 3.43 -1.32 1.16
CA HIS A 103 4.55 -0.95 2.01
C HIS A 103 5.71 -1.94 1.82
N PHE A 104 6.93 -1.48 2.03
CA PHE A 104 8.14 -2.29 1.97
C PHE A 104 8.85 -2.29 3.33
N ILE A 105 9.50 -3.42 3.65
CA ILE A 105 10.41 -3.54 4.78
C ILE A 105 11.59 -4.45 4.40
N THR A 106 12.80 -4.03 4.73
CA THR A 106 14.04 -4.79 4.48
C THR A 106 14.05 -6.11 5.26
N GLU A 107 14.87 -7.07 4.82
CA GLU A 107 15.00 -8.38 5.47
C GLU A 107 15.48 -8.27 6.93
N ASP A 108 16.41 -7.36 7.20
CA ASP A 108 16.92 -7.04 8.54
C ASP A 108 15.93 -6.21 9.40
N ARG A 109 14.79 -5.81 8.82
CA ARG A 109 13.71 -5.02 9.45
C ARG A 109 14.14 -3.63 9.93
N THR A 110 15.22 -3.06 9.40
CA THR A 110 15.73 -1.75 9.83
C THR A 110 15.21 -0.57 9.00
N GLN A 111 14.81 -0.81 7.74
CA GLN A 111 14.40 0.23 6.81
C GLN A 111 13.12 -0.17 6.06
N GLY A 112 12.31 0.81 5.68
CA GLY A 112 11.03 0.56 5.02
C GLY A 112 10.17 1.80 4.90
N GLY A 113 8.95 1.62 4.43
CA GLY A 113 7.96 2.69 4.31
C GLY A 113 6.91 2.40 3.23
N HIS A 114 6.09 3.41 2.95
CA HIS A 114 5.09 3.39 1.87
C HIS A 114 5.77 3.45 0.51
N ILE A 115 5.43 2.56 -0.42
CA ILE A 115 6.11 2.43 -1.71
C ILE A 115 5.65 3.52 -2.68
N LEU A 116 6.60 4.35 -3.12
CA LEU A 116 6.44 5.29 -4.22
C LEU A 116 6.90 4.69 -5.56
N ALA A 117 7.99 3.92 -5.54
CA ALA A 117 8.51 3.21 -6.71
C ALA A 117 9.15 1.89 -6.27
N LEU A 118 9.12 0.89 -7.14
CA LEU A 118 9.71 -0.43 -6.91
C LEU A 118 9.86 -1.14 -8.24
N GLY A 119 10.95 -1.89 -8.42
CA GLY A 119 11.09 -2.95 -9.41
C GLY A 119 11.71 -4.19 -8.77
N THR A 120 11.69 -5.32 -9.46
CA THR A 120 12.32 -6.57 -8.97
C THR A 120 13.70 -6.76 -9.58
N GLU A 121 14.60 -7.30 -8.78
CA GLU A 121 15.90 -7.81 -9.24
C GLU A 121 15.74 -9.32 -9.45
N GLY A 122 15.25 -9.69 -10.64
CA GLY A 122 14.88 -11.07 -10.96
C GLY A 122 13.45 -11.44 -10.54
N GLU A 123 13.22 -12.75 -10.39
CA GLU A 123 11.91 -13.30 -10.01
C GLU A 123 11.68 -13.21 -8.50
N VAL A 124 10.44 -12.87 -8.11
CA VAL A 124 10.00 -12.78 -6.72
C VAL A 124 8.80 -13.69 -6.48
N GLU A 125 8.64 -14.12 -5.22
CA GLU A 125 7.53 -14.93 -4.76
C GLU A 125 6.37 -14.03 -4.35
N ILE A 126 5.17 -14.27 -4.89
CA ILE A 126 3.97 -13.50 -4.61
C ILE A 126 2.93 -14.44 -4.02
N SER A 127 2.48 -14.12 -2.81
CA SER A 127 1.35 -14.75 -2.15
C SER A 127 0.19 -13.76 -2.08
N ALA A 128 -1.00 -14.19 -2.45
CA ALA A 128 -2.21 -13.37 -2.40
C ALA A 128 -3.37 -14.11 -1.73
N ALA A 129 -4.26 -13.33 -1.11
CA ALA A 129 -5.49 -13.83 -0.52
C ALA A 129 -6.66 -12.92 -0.92
N LEU A 130 -7.71 -13.49 -1.49
CA LEU A 130 -8.94 -12.77 -1.75
C LEU A 130 -9.70 -12.54 -0.44
N ILE A 131 -10.19 -11.32 -0.24
CA ILE A 131 -10.94 -10.92 0.95
C ILE A 131 -12.41 -10.76 0.58
N SER A 132 -13.24 -11.67 1.07
CA SER A 132 -14.70 -11.67 0.88
C SER A 132 -15.47 -10.92 1.98
N GLN A 133 -14.80 -10.53 3.06
CA GLN A 133 -15.40 -9.79 4.17
C GLN A 133 -14.58 -8.56 4.49
N TRP A 134 -15.21 -7.40 4.43
CA TRP A 134 -14.63 -6.13 4.82
C TRP A 134 -15.36 -5.58 6.03
N ARG A 135 -14.60 -5.35 7.11
CA ARG A 135 -15.09 -4.77 8.36
C ARG A 135 -14.47 -3.40 8.53
N VAL A 136 -15.31 -2.39 8.68
CA VAL A 136 -14.91 -1.02 9.03
C VAL A 136 -15.22 -0.80 10.50
N GLU A 137 -14.22 -0.42 11.28
CA GLU A 137 -14.38 -0.08 12.69
C GLU A 137 -14.21 1.43 12.85
N LEU A 138 -15.21 2.08 13.45
CA LEU A 138 -15.24 3.52 13.63
C LEU A 138 -14.81 3.89 15.06
N PRO A 139 -14.08 4.99 15.28
CA PRO A 139 -13.58 5.37 16.60
C PRO A 139 -14.70 6.01 17.45
N THR A 140 -15.54 5.19 18.09
CA THR A 140 -16.76 5.64 18.80
C THR A 140 -16.50 6.56 20.00
N ASN A 141 -15.27 6.55 20.54
CA ASN A 141 -14.87 7.35 21.70
C ASN A 141 -14.06 8.61 21.31
N ASP A 142 -13.96 8.92 20.02
CA ASP A 142 -13.21 10.08 19.52
C ASP A 142 -14.15 11.28 19.28
N GLN A 143 -13.86 12.41 19.92
CA GLN A 143 -14.67 13.63 19.81
C GLN A 143 -14.36 14.44 18.55
N GLU A 144 -13.14 14.35 18.02
CA GLU A 144 -12.76 15.01 16.77
C GLU A 144 -13.46 14.30 15.60
N PHE A 145 -13.45 12.97 15.58
CA PHE A 145 -14.15 12.18 14.57
C PHE A 145 -15.66 12.45 14.55
N LYS A 146 -16.31 12.56 15.72
CA LYS A 146 -17.76 12.88 15.83
C LYS A 146 -18.13 14.23 15.21
N LYS A 147 -17.20 15.18 15.19
CA LYS A 147 -17.41 16.55 14.69
C LYS A 147 -16.87 16.74 13.28
N ALA A 148 -16.15 15.77 12.74
CA ALA A 148 -15.48 15.89 11.45
C ALA A 148 -16.51 16.01 10.32
N GLY A 149 -16.32 17.01 9.45
CA GLY A 149 -17.03 17.12 8.18
C GLY A 149 -16.41 16.16 7.16
N LEU A 150 -16.81 14.89 7.19
CA LEU A 150 -16.26 13.86 6.30
C LEU A 150 -16.82 14.03 4.88
N VAL A 151 -16.02 14.63 3.99
CA VAL A 151 -16.28 14.75 2.55
C VAL A 151 -15.15 14.04 1.81
N VAL A 152 -15.49 13.27 0.78
CA VAL A 152 -14.50 12.53 -0.01
C VAL A 152 -13.59 13.51 -0.77
N ASP A 153 -12.30 13.48 -0.48
CA ASP A 153 -11.26 14.22 -1.20
C ASP A 153 -10.38 13.24 -2.01
N ALA A 154 -10.92 12.77 -3.13
CA ALA A 154 -10.24 11.79 -3.98
C ALA A 154 -8.92 12.33 -4.57
N GLU A 155 -8.88 13.61 -4.93
CA GLU A 155 -7.68 14.26 -5.43
C GLU A 155 -6.59 14.36 -4.36
N GLY A 156 -6.95 14.75 -3.14
CA GLY A 156 -6.04 14.80 -2.00
C GLY A 156 -5.47 13.42 -1.67
N ILE A 157 -6.31 12.38 -1.67
CA ILE A 157 -5.87 10.99 -1.47
C ILE A 157 -4.83 10.61 -2.54
N ASN A 158 -5.16 10.75 -3.83
CA ASN A 158 -4.24 10.38 -4.91
C ASN A 158 -2.91 11.14 -4.84
N LYS A 159 -2.95 12.43 -4.50
CA LYS A 159 -1.75 13.26 -4.39
C LYS A 159 -0.85 12.83 -3.24
N VAL A 160 -1.43 12.39 -2.13
CA VAL A 160 -0.65 11.91 -0.98
C VAL A 160 -0.10 10.52 -1.29
N GLU A 161 -0.86 9.63 -1.92
CA GLU A 161 -0.48 8.23 -2.07
C GLU A 161 0.59 7.95 -3.14
N GLY A 162 0.73 8.83 -4.14
CA GLY A 162 1.80 8.78 -5.15
C GLY A 162 1.52 7.88 -6.34
#